data_AF-A0AAD4N3J3-F1
#
_entry.id   AF-A0AAD4N3J3-F1
#
_cell.length_a   1.000
_cell.length_b   1.000
_cell.length_c   1.000
_cell.angle_alpha   90.00
_cell.angle_beta   90.00
_cell.angle_gamma   90.00
#
_symmetry.space_group_name_H-M   'P 1'
#
loop_
_entity.id
_entity.type
_entity.pdbx_description
1 polymer ?
#
loop_
_entity_poly.entity_id
_entity_poly.type
_entity_poly.pdbx_seq_one_letter_code
_entity_poly.pdbx_strand_id
1 'polypeptide(L)'
;MPIFSGGEGQPLAAVAAARSVAPDMFFHATLARSFIQTLRLGNDCDVVDRLNYYYTPIMLAVACLIISAKQYGGTPIECWVNPHSRESMEEYIESFCWIQNTYWVPMYEHIPDSHEAREEQQIGYYQWVPFILIAEALMFSLPCILWRLMNWQSGLNVTNVVSAAIEARAIVDEVDREKMMTSVSKSFIDVLDLQDMDSRPHPSASWLGRIKCNRIFRGYYITSLYLFIKLLYTGNIVLQFGLLNAALKSGEHFLFGFQVLSDLLAGKPWTKSGHFPRVTLCDFEVRYLANLNRYTVQCALLINIINEKVFAFFWCWYLILLVVTIASTIFWLTNCVFPSERVDYILKFMQIAQSSDYKRSRKLPTKESECAQYIPPAEAFELPHPYLLNKFVLEFLQSDGTFSLRLIANHAGELAVVSIVRSLWKEFCDRNWHEIKEFEENKAHHYQQTVLEETPSPKCRAYNRMAPNKQSLLKRIDSRKSNNSMKLESLVTIENPIVRKLPNSITAENPML
;
A
#
# COMPACT_ATOMS: atom_id res chain seq x y z
N MET A 1 -64.33 -21.41 -51.19
CA MET A 1 -63.40 -21.50 -52.36
C MET A 1 -63.00 -20.09 -52.75
N PRO A 2 -61.77 -19.85 -53.25
CA PRO A 2 -60.47 -20.35 -52.77
C PRO A 2 -59.52 -19.12 -52.54
N ILE A 3 -58.20 -19.15 -52.28
CA ILE A 3 -57.15 -20.17 -52.11
C ILE A 3 -56.38 -19.81 -50.81
N PHE A 4 -55.83 -20.78 -50.07
CA PHE A 4 -54.75 -20.57 -49.09
C PHE A 4 -53.42 -21.00 -49.74
N SER A 5 -52.33 -20.23 -49.63
CA SER A 5 -51.00 -20.73 -50.01
C SER A 5 -49.85 -20.08 -49.22
N GLY A 6 -48.82 -20.89 -49.00
CA GLY A 6 -47.71 -20.76 -48.04
C GLY A 6 -46.91 -19.46 -48.00
N GLY A 7 -46.26 -19.25 -46.86
CA GLY A 7 -45.40 -18.10 -46.58
C GLY A 7 -44.66 -18.16 -45.24
N GLU A 8 -44.18 -19.33 -44.81
CA GLU A 8 -43.27 -19.40 -43.65
C GLU A 8 -41.92 -18.74 -43.99
N GLY A 9 -41.56 -17.67 -43.29
CA GLY A 9 -40.30 -16.97 -43.53
C GLY A 9 -39.95 -15.92 -42.48
N GLN A 10 -38.94 -16.23 -41.68
CA GLN A 10 -38.14 -15.31 -40.83
C GLN A 10 -38.77 -14.76 -39.53
N PRO A 11 -38.26 -15.25 -38.39
CA PRO A 11 -37.94 -14.41 -37.23
C PRO A 11 -36.44 -14.49 -36.87
N LEU A 12 -35.55 -14.51 -37.87
CA LEU A 12 -34.10 -14.70 -37.67
C LEU A 12 -33.30 -13.39 -37.55
N ALA A 13 -33.80 -12.27 -38.08
CA ALA A 13 -33.11 -10.97 -38.03
C ALA A 13 -33.13 -10.34 -36.62
N ALA A 14 -34.25 -10.39 -35.92
CA ALA A 14 -34.39 -9.78 -34.58
C ALA A 14 -33.54 -10.50 -33.51
N VAL A 15 -33.39 -11.82 -33.61
CA VAL A 15 -32.57 -12.62 -32.69
C VAL A 15 -31.08 -12.42 -32.94
N ALA A 16 -30.67 -12.12 -34.18
CA ALA A 16 -29.28 -11.82 -34.51
C ALA A 16 -28.79 -10.49 -33.89
N ALA A 17 -29.61 -9.44 -33.94
CA ALA A 17 -29.28 -8.14 -33.33
C ALA A 17 -29.19 -8.20 -31.79
N ALA A 18 -30.03 -9.00 -31.14
CA ALA A 18 -29.92 -9.25 -29.70
C ALA A 18 -28.64 -10.02 -29.31
N ARG A 19 -28.09 -10.83 -30.23
CA ARG A 19 -26.87 -11.61 -30.01
C ARG A 19 -25.57 -10.84 -30.25
N SER A 20 -25.59 -9.73 -31.00
CA SER A 20 -24.40 -8.87 -31.20
C SER A 20 -24.20 -7.84 -30.08
N VAL A 21 -25.26 -7.38 -29.41
CA VAL A 21 -25.16 -6.43 -28.27
C VAL A 21 -24.74 -7.12 -26.97
N ALA A 22 -25.11 -8.40 -26.79
CA ALA A 22 -24.77 -9.17 -25.60
C ALA A 22 -23.25 -9.30 -25.30
N PRO A 23 -22.35 -9.68 -26.24
CA PRO A 23 -20.93 -9.83 -25.95
C PRO A 23 -20.27 -8.50 -25.55
N ASP A 24 -20.61 -7.38 -26.20
CA ASP A 24 -20.06 -6.07 -25.84
C ASP A 24 -20.54 -5.64 -24.45
N MET A 25 -21.82 -5.81 -24.13
CA MET A 25 -22.36 -5.46 -22.81
C MET A 25 -21.78 -6.37 -21.70
N PHE A 26 -21.53 -7.65 -21.99
CA PHE A 26 -20.79 -8.55 -21.08
C PHE A 26 -19.32 -8.16 -20.92
N PHE A 27 -18.65 -7.74 -21.99
CA PHE A 27 -17.26 -7.29 -21.95
C PHE A 27 -17.13 -5.98 -21.16
N HIS A 28 -17.99 -5.00 -21.40
CA HIS A 28 -18.05 -3.76 -20.62
C HIS A 28 -18.42 -4.02 -19.15
N ALA A 29 -19.38 -4.91 -18.85
CA ALA A 29 -19.70 -5.29 -17.47
C ALA A 29 -18.55 -6.04 -16.78
N THR A 30 -17.78 -6.85 -17.51
CA THR A 30 -16.62 -7.56 -16.99
C THR A 30 -15.46 -6.62 -16.73
N LEU A 31 -15.17 -5.70 -17.66
CA LEU A 31 -14.19 -4.63 -17.46
C LEU A 31 -14.57 -3.71 -16.30
N ALA A 32 -15.82 -3.27 -16.21
CA ALA A 32 -16.32 -2.46 -15.11
C ALA A 32 -16.21 -3.22 -13.77
N ARG A 33 -16.54 -4.51 -13.73
CA ARG A 33 -16.37 -5.34 -12.53
C ARG A 33 -14.91 -5.52 -12.15
N SER A 34 -14.01 -5.75 -13.11
CA SER A 34 -12.57 -5.82 -12.89
C SER A 34 -12.00 -4.48 -12.40
N PHE A 35 -12.46 -3.36 -12.96
CA PHE A 35 -12.12 -2.00 -12.55
C PHE A 35 -12.60 -1.68 -11.12
N ILE A 36 -13.86 -2.00 -10.79
CA ILE A 36 -14.39 -1.87 -9.43
C ILE A 36 -13.62 -2.79 -8.46
N GLN A 37 -13.20 -3.98 -8.90
CA GLN A 37 -12.40 -4.89 -8.09
C GLN A 37 -10.94 -4.40 -7.90
N THR A 38 -10.34 -3.71 -8.87
CA THR A 38 -9.07 -3.00 -8.70
C THR A 38 -9.18 -1.68 -7.92
N LEU A 39 -10.39 -1.17 -7.68
CA LEU A 39 -10.67 -0.06 -6.77
C LEU A 39 -11.05 -0.47 -5.34
N ARG A 40 -11.27 -1.77 -5.07
CA ARG A 40 -11.49 -2.24 -3.69
C ARG A 40 -10.27 -1.96 -2.83
N LEU A 41 -10.53 -1.56 -1.57
CA LEU A 41 -9.52 -1.38 -0.52
C LEU A 41 -8.58 -2.58 -0.46
N GLY A 42 -7.32 -2.36 -0.82
CA GLY A 42 -6.24 -3.35 -0.77
C GLY A 42 -5.38 -3.19 0.47
N ASN A 43 -4.85 -4.31 0.98
CA ASN A 43 -3.91 -4.36 2.10
C ASN A 43 -2.44 -4.35 1.64
N ASP A 44 -2.19 -3.79 0.46
CA ASP A 44 -0.91 -3.69 -0.23
C ASP A 44 -0.37 -2.25 -0.30
N CYS A 45 -1.07 -1.29 0.30
CA CYS A 45 -0.75 0.14 0.25
C CYS A 45 -0.99 0.86 1.59
N ASP A 46 -0.20 1.92 1.80
CA ASP A 46 -0.23 2.81 2.96
C ASP A 46 -1.59 3.53 3.10
N VAL A 47 -1.91 4.01 4.31
CA VAL A 47 -3.16 4.74 4.60
C VAL A 47 -3.26 6.00 3.74
N VAL A 48 -2.13 6.68 3.49
CA VAL A 48 -2.07 7.87 2.62
C VAL A 48 -2.38 7.53 1.15
N ASP A 49 -2.02 6.33 0.68
CA ASP A 49 -2.39 5.90 -0.67
C ASP A 49 -3.91 5.72 -0.77
N ARG A 50 -4.55 5.16 0.27
CA ARG A 50 -6.01 4.98 0.34
C ARG A 50 -6.75 6.32 0.29
N LEU A 51 -6.23 7.38 0.92
CA LEU A 51 -6.78 8.74 0.80
C LEU A 51 -6.81 9.22 -0.66
N ASN A 52 -5.77 8.90 -1.43
CA ASN A 52 -5.64 9.26 -2.83
C ASN A 52 -6.55 8.43 -3.76
N TYR A 53 -6.42 7.10 -3.78
CA TYR A 53 -7.12 6.27 -4.79
C TYR A 53 -8.53 5.84 -4.42
N TYR A 54 -8.91 5.88 -3.14
CA TYR A 54 -10.20 5.37 -2.66
C TYR A 54 -11.12 6.51 -2.21
N TYR A 55 -10.70 7.28 -1.19
CA TYR A 55 -11.57 8.30 -0.61
C TYR A 55 -11.81 9.49 -1.56
N THR A 56 -10.76 10.01 -2.21
CA THR A 56 -10.89 11.19 -3.08
C THR A 56 -11.78 10.94 -4.31
N PRO A 57 -11.66 9.82 -5.07
CA PRO A 57 -12.61 9.47 -6.13
C PRO A 57 -14.05 9.29 -5.66
N ILE A 58 -14.28 8.73 -4.46
CA ILE A 58 -15.64 8.60 -3.90
C ILE A 58 -16.23 9.99 -3.62
N MET A 59 -15.45 10.90 -3.04
CA MET A 59 -15.87 12.27 -2.79
C MET A 59 -16.21 13.01 -4.09
N LEU A 60 -15.38 12.86 -5.13
CA LEU A 60 -15.61 13.43 -6.46
C LEU A 60 -16.86 12.84 -7.13
N ALA A 61 -17.08 11.53 -7.03
CA ALA A 61 -18.26 10.87 -7.57
C ALA A 61 -19.56 11.34 -6.87
N VAL A 62 -19.53 11.55 -5.55
CA VAL A 62 -20.67 12.13 -4.80
C VAL A 62 -20.93 13.57 -5.21
N ALA A 63 -19.89 14.40 -5.36
CA ALA A 63 -20.04 15.78 -5.82
C ALA A 63 -20.58 15.85 -7.27
N CYS A 64 -20.09 15.00 -8.16
CA CYS A 64 -20.61 14.85 -9.52
C CYS A 64 -22.09 14.47 -9.51
N LEU A 65 -22.51 13.52 -8.67
CA LEU A 65 -23.92 13.11 -8.56
C LEU A 65 -24.81 14.27 -8.09
N ILE A 66 -24.37 15.06 -7.11
CA ILE A 66 -25.10 16.23 -6.61
C ILE A 66 -25.26 17.30 -7.71
N ILE A 67 -24.18 17.62 -8.44
CA ILE A 67 -24.21 18.61 -9.52
C ILE A 67 -25.09 18.11 -10.67
N SER A 68 -24.93 16.87 -11.13
CA SER A 68 -25.76 16.26 -12.16
C SER A 68 -27.25 16.22 -11.77
N ALA A 69 -27.58 15.97 -10.50
CA ALA A 69 -28.96 15.99 -10.03
C ALA A 69 -29.61 17.37 -10.17
N LYS A 70 -28.89 18.47 -9.90
CA LYS A 70 -29.41 19.84 -10.13
C LYS A 70 -29.36 20.25 -11.61
N GLN A 71 -28.40 19.74 -12.38
CA GLN A 71 -28.22 20.08 -13.80
C GLN A 71 -29.24 19.41 -14.73
N TYR A 72 -29.66 18.17 -14.43
CA TYR A 72 -30.61 17.40 -15.26
C TYR A 72 -31.97 17.15 -14.59
N GLY A 73 -32.05 17.22 -13.25
CA GLY A 73 -33.27 16.96 -12.48
C GLY A 73 -34.00 18.20 -11.95
N GLY A 74 -33.57 19.40 -12.35
CA GLY A 74 -34.22 20.66 -12.00
C GLY A 74 -33.80 21.79 -12.96
N THR A 75 -34.28 23.00 -12.71
CA THR A 75 -33.92 24.21 -13.48
C THR A 75 -32.44 24.59 -13.21
N PRO A 76 -31.53 24.56 -14.20
CA PRO A 76 -30.13 24.94 -13.98
C PRO A 76 -29.91 26.46 -14.07
N ILE A 77 -30.78 27.12 -14.84
CA ILE A 77 -30.85 28.56 -15.11
C ILE A 77 -32.32 28.98 -15.09
N GLU A 78 -32.62 30.19 -14.64
CA GLU A 78 -33.95 30.82 -14.69
C GLU A 78 -33.80 32.24 -15.23
N CYS A 79 -34.59 32.64 -16.23
CA CYS A 79 -34.36 33.89 -16.98
C CYS A 79 -35.46 34.95 -16.78
N TRP A 80 -35.05 36.23 -16.67
CA TRP A 80 -35.98 37.35 -16.55
C TRP A 80 -36.57 37.73 -17.91
N VAL A 81 -37.83 37.34 -18.13
CA VAL A 81 -38.61 37.63 -19.36
C VAL A 81 -39.76 38.59 -19.04
N ASN A 82 -40.22 39.34 -20.04
CA ASN A 82 -41.34 40.28 -19.88
C ASN A 82 -42.65 39.56 -19.51
N PRO A 83 -43.47 40.07 -18.57
CA PRO A 83 -44.69 39.41 -18.07
C PRO A 83 -45.85 39.26 -19.09
N HIS A 84 -45.60 39.61 -20.37
CA HIS A 84 -46.52 39.41 -21.49
C HIS A 84 -46.04 38.31 -22.47
N SER A 85 -44.89 37.68 -22.24
CA SER A 85 -44.47 36.50 -23.00
C SER A 85 -45.37 35.30 -22.68
N ARG A 86 -45.40 34.34 -23.60
CA ARG A 86 -45.99 33.03 -23.32
C ARG A 86 -44.97 32.17 -22.57
N GLU A 87 -45.44 31.31 -21.69
CA GLU A 87 -44.64 30.31 -20.96
C GLU A 87 -43.70 29.50 -21.90
N SER A 88 -44.19 29.07 -23.06
CA SER A 88 -43.36 28.36 -24.05
C SER A 88 -42.25 29.19 -24.72
N MET A 89 -42.27 30.52 -24.57
CA MET A 89 -41.17 31.40 -24.97
C MET A 89 -40.12 31.53 -23.86
N GLU A 90 -40.55 31.48 -22.60
CA GLU A 90 -39.68 31.46 -21.42
C GLU A 90 -38.85 30.17 -21.39
N GLU A 91 -39.51 29.00 -21.49
CA GLU A 91 -38.85 27.69 -21.61
C GLU A 91 -37.83 27.63 -22.76
N TYR A 92 -38.15 28.26 -23.89
CA TYR A 92 -37.25 28.34 -25.05
C TYR A 92 -36.04 29.23 -24.78
N ILE A 93 -36.24 30.42 -24.19
CA ILE A 93 -35.15 31.33 -23.84
C ILE A 93 -34.24 30.68 -22.81
N GLU A 94 -34.79 30.06 -21.76
CA GLU A 94 -34.01 29.36 -20.74
C GLU A 94 -33.20 28.19 -21.32
N SER A 95 -33.83 27.36 -22.16
CA SER A 95 -33.14 26.26 -22.85
C SER A 95 -32.04 26.77 -23.79
N PHE A 96 -32.30 27.84 -24.53
CA PHE A 96 -31.32 28.47 -25.43
C PHE A 96 -30.13 29.06 -24.64
N CYS A 97 -30.41 29.81 -23.58
CA CYS A 97 -29.42 30.43 -22.71
C CYS A 97 -28.67 29.43 -21.81
N TRP A 98 -29.22 28.23 -21.61
CA TRP A 98 -28.49 27.13 -20.98
C TRP A 98 -27.49 26.46 -21.94
N ILE A 99 -27.87 26.29 -23.21
CA ILE A 99 -27.03 25.65 -24.24
C ILE A 99 -25.94 26.61 -24.73
N GLN A 100 -26.27 27.88 -24.95
CA GLN A 100 -25.30 28.92 -25.27
C GLN A 100 -24.51 29.35 -24.02
N ASN A 101 -23.31 29.88 -24.24
CA ASN A 101 -22.54 30.47 -23.15
C ASN A 101 -23.20 31.78 -22.68
N THR A 102 -23.15 32.02 -21.37
CA THR A 102 -23.54 33.32 -20.79
C THR A 102 -22.30 34.11 -20.40
N TYR A 103 -22.42 35.43 -20.26
CA TYR A 103 -21.32 36.31 -19.85
C TYR A 103 -21.70 37.11 -18.60
N TRP A 104 -20.72 37.64 -17.88
CA TRP A 104 -20.96 38.43 -16.67
C TRP A 104 -20.40 39.85 -16.82
N VAL A 105 -21.24 40.83 -16.48
CA VAL A 105 -20.90 42.26 -16.41
C VAL A 105 -21.40 42.79 -15.06
N PRO A 106 -20.66 43.67 -14.35
CA PRO A 106 -21.16 44.36 -13.17
C PRO A 106 -22.43 45.18 -13.46
N MET A 107 -23.41 45.15 -12.55
CA MET A 107 -24.74 45.77 -12.73
C MET A 107 -24.74 47.29 -12.99
N TYR A 108 -23.63 47.99 -12.74
CA TYR A 108 -23.48 49.43 -12.92
C TYR A 108 -22.54 49.80 -14.08
N GLU A 109 -22.05 48.81 -14.82
CA GLU A 109 -21.23 49.01 -16.02
C GLU A 109 -22.09 48.85 -17.28
N HIS A 110 -21.74 49.59 -18.33
CA HIS A 110 -22.41 49.46 -19.62
C HIS A 110 -22.00 48.15 -20.29
N ILE A 111 -22.99 47.42 -20.82
CA ILE A 111 -22.75 46.19 -21.57
C ILE A 111 -21.99 46.56 -22.85
N PRO A 112 -20.83 45.95 -23.17
CA PRO A 112 -20.02 46.36 -24.32
C PRO A 112 -20.73 46.10 -25.65
N ASP A 113 -20.71 47.11 -26.53
CA ASP A 113 -21.31 47.02 -27.88
C ASP A 113 -20.55 46.08 -28.82
N SER A 114 -19.24 45.93 -28.62
CA SER A 114 -18.38 45.05 -29.43
C SER A 114 -18.66 43.57 -29.15
N HIS A 115 -18.76 42.79 -30.23
CA HIS A 115 -19.03 41.35 -30.15
C HIS A 115 -17.89 40.60 -29.43
N GLU A 116 -16.65 40.91 -29.82
CA GLU A 116 -15.43 40.25 -29.33
C GLU A 116 -15.29 40.38 -27.80
N ALA A 117 -15.51 41.57 -27.24
CA ALA A 117 -15.42 41.79 -25.79
C ALA A 117 -16.49 41.02 -24.99
N ARG A 118 -17.68 40.79 -25.56
CA ARG A 118 -18.70 39.92 -24.96
C ARG A 118 -18.29 38.45 -25.01
N GLU A 119 -17.67 38.01 -26.12
CA GLU A 119 -17.18 36.63 -26.29
C GLU A 119 -16.01 36.30 -25.34
N GLU A 120 -15.07 37.22 -25.14
CA GLU A 120 -13.97 37.04 -24.17
C GLU A 120 -14.49 36.84 -22.73
N GLN A 121 -15.57 37.54 -22.37
CA GLN A 121 -16.24 37.46 -21.07
C GLN A 121 -17.18 36.26 -20.91
N GLN A 122 -17.31 35.40 -21.92
CA GLN A 122 -18.15 34.20 -21.83
C GLN A 122 -17.64 33.18 -20.81
N ILE A 123 -18.62 32.57 -20.15
CA ILE A 123 -18.51 31.55 -19.12
C ILE A 123 -19.28 30.32 -19.63
N GLY A 124 -18.56 29.24 -19.94
CA GLY A 124 -19.14 27.97 -20.39
C GLY A 124 -18.74 26.75 -19.55
N TYR A 125 -17.87 26.91 -18.55
CA TYR A 125 -17.31 25.76 -17.80
C TYR A 125 -18.37 24.96 -17.05
N TYR A 126 -19.47 25.60 -16.60
CA TYR A 126 -20.48 25.00 -15.73
C TYR A 126 -21.20 23.80 -16.37
N GLN A 127 -21.35 23.78 -17.69
CA GLN A 127 -21.92 22.64 -18.42
C GLN A 127 -21.04 21.39 -18.30
N TRP A 128 -19.71 21.58 -18.22
CA TRP A 128 -18.69 20.53 -18.31
C TRP A 128 -18.25 19.97 -16.95
N VAL A 129 -18.62 20.63 -15.84
CA VAL A 129 -18.17 20.28 -14.47
C VAL A 129 -18.38 18.80 -14.13
N PRO A 130 -19.53 18.14 -14.39
CA PRO A 130 -19.68 16.72 -14.10
C PRO A 130 -18.67 15.83 -14.84
N PHE A 131 -18.39 16.13 -16.11
CA PHE A 131 -17.42 15.37 -16.92
C PHE A 131 -15.99 15.58 -16.42
N ILE A 132 -15.66 16.81 -15.99
CA ILE A 132 -14.38 17.13 -15.35
C ILE A 132 -14.22 16.32 -14.07
N LEU A 133 -15.18 16.38 -13.13
CA LEU A 133 -15.12 15.64 -11.86
C LEU A 133 -14.97 14.12 -12.05
N ILE A 134 -15.60 13.54 -13.08
CA ILE A 134 -15.41 12.12 -13.44
C ILE A 134 -13.98 11.88 -13.94
N ALA A 135 -13.44 12.74 -14.80
CA ALA A 135 -12.07 12.62 -15.30
C ALA A 135 -11.04 12.74 -14.15
N GLU A 136 -11.23 13.71 -13.23
CA GLU A 136 -10.40 13.86 -12.03
C GLU A 136 -10.42 12.59 -11.17
N ALA A 137 -11.61 12.01 -10.93
CA ALA A 137 -11.76 10.76 -10.15
C ALA A 137 -11.07 9.55 -10.82
N LEU A 138 -11.10 9.46 -12.14
CA LEU A 138 -10.38 8.44 -12.90
C LEU A 138 -8.85 8.65 -12.84
N MET A 139 -8.38 9.89 -12.87
CA MET A 139 -6.95 10.22 -12.75
C MET A 139 -6.40 9.91 -11.35
N PHE A 140 -7.16 10.18 -10.28
CA PHE A 140 -6.80 9.72 -8.92
C PHE A 140 -6.76 8.18 -8.78
N SER A 141 -7.56 7.47 -9.58
CA SER A 141 -7.60 6.01 -9.62
C SER A 141 -6.40 5.39 -10.37
N LEU A 142 -5.84 6.11 -11.34
CA LEU A 142 -4.84 5.61 -12.29
C LEU A 142 -3.56 5.05 -11.64
N PRO A 143 -2.92 5.67 -10.62
CA PRO A 143 -1.70 5.12 -10.02
C PRO A 143 -1.95 3.79 -9.29
N CYS A 144 -3.13 3.57 -8.70
CA CYS A 144 -3.50 2.29 -8.08
C CYS A 144 -3.67 1.18 -9.13
N ILE A 145 -4.23 1.51 -10.29
CA ILE A 145 -4.36 0.59 -11.41
C ILE A 145 -2.98 0.20 -11.96
N LEU A 146 -2.08 1.18 -12.16
CA LEU A 146 -0.70 0.92 -12.57
C LEU A 146 0.04 0.03 -11.56
N TRP A 147 -0.07 0.32 -10.26
CA TRP A 147 0.49 -0.53 -9.20
C TRP A 147 0.04 -1.98 -9.34
N ARG A 148 -1.27 -2.24 -9.40
CA ARG A 148 -1.81 -3.61 -9.46
C ARG A 148 -1.46 -4.34 -10.76
N LEU A 149 -1.40 -3.64 -11.89
CA LEU A 149 -0.99 -4.22 -13.18
C LEU A 149 0.50 -4.58 -13.23
N MET A 150 1.37 -3.77 -12.62
CA MET A 150 2.83 -3.96 -12.67
C MET A 150 3.38 -4.83 -11.53
N ASN A 151 2.72 -4.87 -10.38
CA ASN A 151 3.13 -5.66 -9.21
C ASN A 151 3.20 -7.17 -9.51
N TRP A 152 2.26 -7.70 -10.30
CA TRP A 152 2.25 -9.10 -10.75
C TRP A 152 3.56 -9.55 -11.42
N GLN A 153 4.27 -8.63 -12.10
CA GLN A 153 5.50 -8.95 -12.83
C GLN A 153 6.71 -9.23 -11.93
N SER A 154 6.61 -8.91 -10.63
CA SER A 154 7.71 -9.05 -9.66
C SER A 154 7.97 -10.50 -9.19
N GLY A 155 7.07 -11.43 -9.49
CA GLY A 155 7.10 -12.81 -8.97
C GLY A 155 6.60 -12.95 -7.52
N LEU A 156 6.72 -11.89 -6.70
CA LEU A 156 6.18 -11.85 -5.35
C LEU A 156 4.82 -11.13 -5.36
N ASN A 157 3.74 -11.88 -5.23
CA ASN A 157 2.40 -11.29 -5.10
C ASN A 157 2.24 -10.64 -3.71
N VAL A 158 2.71 -9.40 -3.58
CA VAL A 158 2.73 -8.61 -2.33
C VAL A 158 1.35 -8.61 -1.64
N THR A 159 0.28 -8.47 -2.42
CA THR A 159 -1.11 -8.54 -1.96
C THR A 159 -1.42 -9.83 -1.21
N ASN A 160 -0.95 -10.96 -1.71
CA ASN A 160 -1.25 -12.29 -1.18
C ASN A 160 -0.36 -12.58 0.04
N VAL A 161 0.91 -12.19 -0.03
CA VAL A 161 1.88 -12.31 1.07
C VAL A 161 1.42 -11.49 2.29
N VAL A 162 1.01 -10.24 2.09
CA VAL A 162 0.50 -9.39 3.19
C VAL A 162 -0.84 -9.92 3.71
N SER A 163 -1.75 -10.38 2.84
CA SER A 163 -3.02 -10.96 3.27
C SER A 163 -2.82 -12.22 4.11
N ALA A 164 -1.95 -13.13 3.69
CA ALA A 164 -1.59 -14.33 4.46
C ALA A 164 -0.92 -13.98 5.80
N ALA A 165 -0.13 -12.91 5.88
CA ALA A 165 0.44 -12.44 7.15
C ALA A 165 -0.62 -11.84 8.10
N ILE A 166 -1.66 -11.18 7.56
CA ILE A 166 -2.82 -10.71 8.34
C ILE A 166 -3.65 -11.89 8.83
N GLU A 167 -3.93 -12.87 7.98
CA GLU A 167 -4.64 -14.10 8.32
C GLU A 167 -3.91 -14.89 9.43
N ALA A 168 -2.59 -15.03 9.33
CA ALA A 168 -1.77 -15.66 10.36
C ALA A 168 -1.88 -14.98 11.73
N ARG A 169 -2.15 -13.67 11.78
CA ARG A 169 -2.40 -12.94 13.04
C ARG A 169 -3.80 -13.20 13.63
N ALA A 170 -4.78 -13.55 12.80
CA ALA A 170 -6.13 -13.88 13.27
C ALA A 170 -6.23 -15.29 13.90
N ILE A 171 -5.23 -16.15 13.66
CA ILE A 171 -5.16 -17.50 14.24
C ILE A 171 -4.77 -17.41 15.72
N VAL A 172 -5.63 -17.99 16.58
CA VAL A 172 -5.42 -18.05 18.05
C VAL A 172 -4.43 -19.14 18.43
N ASP A 173 -4.40 -20.27 17.71
CA ASP A 173 -3.46 -21.36 17.96
C ASP A 173 -2.02 -20.98 17.57
N GLU A 174 -1.08 -21.25 18.47
CA GLU A 174 0.33 -20.91 18.26
C GLU A 174 0.99 -21.78 17.19
N VAL A 175 0.64 -23.06 17.12
CA VAL A 175 1.28 -24.03 16.22
C VAL A 175 0.84 -23.78 14.78
N ASP A 176 -0.45 -23.55 14.53
CA ASP A 176 -0.96 -23.24 13.20
C ASP A 176 -0.53 -21.84 12.72
N ARG A 177 -0.39 -20.87 13.63
CA ARG A 177 0.23 -19.58 13.33
C ARG A 177 1.71 -19.72 12.94
N GLU A 178 2.51 -20.52 13.66
CA GLU A 178 3.91 -20.78 13.30
C GLU A 178 4.02 -21.49 11.92
N LYS A 179 3.14 -22.47 11.61
CA LYS A 179 3.08 -23.11 10.29
C LYS A 179 2.77 -22.12 9.17
N MET A 180 1.74 -21.29 9.32
CA MET A 180 1.35 -20.32 8.30
C MET A 180 2.44 -19.28 8.07
N MET A 181 3.07 -18.78 9.13
CA MET A 181 4.18 -17.83 9.02
C MET A 181 5.44 -18.47 8.41
N THR A 182 5.67 -19.76 8.62
CA THR A 182 6.71 -20.53 7.93
C THR A 182 6.42 -20.65 6.44
N SER A 183 5.16 -20.85 6.04
CA SER A 183 4.73 -20.83 4.63
C SER A 183 4.95 -19.46 3.96
N VAL A 184 4.61 -18.37 4.66
CA VAL A 184 4.92 -16.99 4.21
C VAL A 184 6.42 -16.79 4.07
N SER A 185 7.21 -17.21 5.07
CA SER A 185 8.68 -17.11 5.03
C SER A 185 9.27 -17.91 3.86
N LYS A 186 8.76 -19.10 3.59
CA LYS A 186 9.17 -19.92 2.45
C LYS A 186 8.82 -19.26 1.12
N SER A 187 7.64 -18.63 1.02
CA SER A 187 7.24 -17.88 -0.19
C SER A 187 8.21 -16.72 -0.50
N PHE A 188 8.80 -16.09 0.53
CA PHE A 188 9.90 -15.13 0.34
C PHE A 188 11.18 -15.80 -0.15
N ILE A 189 11.57 -16.93 0.45
CA ILE A 189 12.80 -17.67 0.08
C ILE A 189 12.70 -18.17 -1.37
N ASP A 190 11.57 -18.76 -1.77
CA ASP A 190 11.32 -19.23 -3.13
C ASP A 190 11.47 -18.08 -4.16
N VAL A 191 11.06 -16.85 -3.82
CA VAL A 191 11.26 -15.66 -4.66
C VAL A 191 12.73 -15.23 -4.71
N LEU A 192 13.44 -15.23 -3.58
CA LEU A 192 14.88 -14.91 -3.54
C LEU A 192 15.70 -15.92 -4.37
N ASP A 193 15.30 -17.19 -4.36
CA ASP A 193 15.93 -18.26 -5.16
C ASP A 193 15.68 -18.10 -6.66
N LEU A 194 14.46 -17.73 -7.05
CA LEU A 194 14.16 -17.34 -8.44
C LEU A 194 15.01 -16.13 -8.88
N GLN A 195 15.21 -15.16 -8.00
CA GLN A 195 16.08 -14.00 -8.25
C GLN A 195 17.56 -14.37 -8.32
N ASP A 196 18.04 -15.45 -7.68
CA ASP A 196 19.43 -15.91 -7.83
C ASP A 196 19.68 -16.66 -9.14
N MET A 197 18.73 -17.49 -9.59
CA MET A 197 18.88 -18.25 -10.84
C MET A 197 19.04 -17.37 -12.08
N ASP A 198 18.31 -16.25 -12.17
CA ASP A 198 18.40 -15.28 -13.29
C ASP A 198 19.77 -14.56 -13.42
N SER A 199 20.62 -14.68 -12.38
CA SER A 199 21.98 -14.12 -12.33
C SER A 199 22.98 -14.84 -13.20
N ARG A 200 22.83 -16.16 -13.38
CA ARG A 200 23.81 -16.99 -14.08
C ARG A 200 23.61 -16.82 -15.59
N PRO A 201 24.51 -16.14 -16.32
CA PRO A 201 24.30 -15.89 -17.74
C PRO A 201 24.38 -17.21 -18.51
N HIS A 202 23.26 -17.67 -19.05
CA HIS A 202 23.27 -18.83 -19.94
C HIS A 202 24.14 -18.51 -21.18
N PRO A 203 25.17 -19.31 -21.53
CA PRO A 203 26.13 -18.95 -22.58
C PRO A 203 25.50 -18.66 -23.96
N SER A 204 24.34 -19.29 -24.24
CA SER A 204 23.58 -19.12 -25.48
C SER A 204 22.53 -17.99 -25.46
N ALA A 205 22.46 -17.16 -24.41
CA ALA A 205 21.48 -16.08 -24.35
C ALA A 205 21.79 -14.95 -25.36
N SER A 206 20.84 -14.72 -26.27
CA SER A 206 20.85 -13.66 -27.28
C SER A 206 21.11 -12.26 -26.69
N TRP A 207 21.70 -11.38 -27.50
CA TRP A 207 21.93 -9.95 -27.20
C TRP A 207 20.71 -9.28 -26.54
N LEU A 208 19.49 -9.44 -27.09
CA LEU A 208 18.28 -8.83 -26.49
C LEU A 208 17.91 -9.46 -25.15
N GLY A 209 18.21 -10.75 -24.95
CA GLY A 209 18.05 -11.43 -23.66
C GLY A 209 19.02 -10.94 -22.59
N ARG A 210 20.12 -10.25 -22.96
CA ARG A 210 21.05 -9.61 -22.01
C ARG A 210 20.57 -8.24 -21.55
N ILE A 211 19.70 -7.57 -22.31
CA ILE A 211 19.15 -6.22 -22.06
C ILE A 211 17.73 -6.31 -21.43
N LYS A 212 17.39 -7.43 -20.76
CA LYS A 212 16.13 -7.52 -20.02
C LYS A 212 16.12 -6.55 -18.84
N CYS A 213 15.09 -5.71 -18.77
CA CYS A 213 14.85 -4.75 -17.69
C CYS A 213 14.92 -5.41 -16.29
N ASN A 214 14.41 -6.64 -16.15
CA ASN A 214 14.47 -7.46 -14.93
C ASN A 214 15.89 -7.63 -14.35
N ARG A 215 16.95 -7.57 -15.17
CA ARG A 215 18.34 -7.68 -14.68
C ARG A 215 18.87 -6.37 -14.11
N ILE A 216 18.36 -5.22 -14.58
CA ILE A 216 18.76 -3.89 -14.09
C ILE A 216 18.06 -3.56 -12.78
N PHE A 217 16.79 -3.95 -12.63
CA PHE A 217 16.00 -3.73 -11.42
C PHE A 217 16.00 -4.93 -10.44
N ARG A 218 16.97 -5.84 -10.56
CA ARG A 218 17.08 -7.03 -9.68
C ARG A 218 17.23 -6.60 -8.21
N GLY A 219 16.28 -6.98 -7.36
CA GLY A 219 16.28 -6.62 -5.93
C GLY A 219 15.76 -5.24 -5.57
N TYR A 220 15.39 -4.45 -6.58
CA TYR A 220 14.92 -3.06 -6.44
C TYR A 220 13.62 -2.78 -7.22
N TYR A 221 13.03 -3.79 -7.88
CA TYR A 221 11.90 -3.61 -8.78
C TYR A 221 10.64 -3.20 -8.02
N ILE A 222 10.27 -3.94 -6.97
CA ILE A 222 9.04 -3.66 -6.18
C ILE A 222 9.18 -2.31 -5.48
N THR A 223 10.37 -2.04 -4.91
CA THR A 223 10.66 -0.77 -4.23
C THR A 223 10.60 0.41 -5.19
N SER A 224 11.26 0.30 -6.35
CA SER A 224 11.29 1.39 -7.35
C SER A 224 9.92 1.62 -7.96
N LEU A 225 9.14 0.55 -8.20
CA LEU A 225 7.76 0.64 -8.65
C LEU A 225 6.91 1.38 -7.60
N TYR A 226 7.00 1.02 -6.31
CA TYR A 226 6.23 1.69 -5.27
C TYR A 226 6.59 3.17 -5.12
N LEU A 227 7.89 3.51 -5.15
CA LEU A 227 8.35 4.90 -5.15
C LEU A 227 7.86 5.67 -6.39
N PHE A 228 7.86 5.04 -7.56
CA PHE A 228 7.31 5.63 -8.78
C PHE A 228 5.80 5.90 -8.66
N ILE A 229 5.03 4.98 -8.07
CA ILE A 229 3.60 5.17 -7.79
C ILE A 229 3.37 6.31 -6.77
N LYS A 230 4.20 6.43 -5.71
CA LYS A 230 4.17 7.57 -4.78
C LYS A 230 4.42 8.92 -5.47
N LEU A 231 5.39 8.96 -6.39
CA LEU A 231 5.65 10.13 -7.22
C LEU A 231 4.47 10.44 -8.17
N LEU A 232 3.84 9.41 -8.76
CA LEU A 232 2.64 9.59 -9.58
C LEU A 232 1.43 10.10 -8.78
N TYR A 233 1.22 9.67 -7.52
CA TYR A 233 0.18 10.27 -6.67
C TYR A 233 0.47 11.76 -6.41
N THR A 234 1.71 12.09 -6.06
CA THR A 234 2.13 13.48 -5.78
C THR A 234 1.97 14.36 -7.03
N GLY A 235 2.46 13.88 -8.19
CA GLY A 235 2.34 14.55 -9.48
C GLY A 235 0.89 14.68 -9.94
N ASN A 236 0.04 13.68 -9.68
CA ASN A 236 -1.39 13.77 -9.94
C ASN A 236 -2.02 14.90 -9.11
N ILE A 237 -1.81 14.98 -7.80
CA ILE A 237 -2.40 16.08 -6.99
C ILE A 237 -1.98 17.45 -7.52
N VAL A 238 -0.70 17.63 -7.89
CA VAL A 238 -0.21 18.90 -8.50
C VAL A 238 -0.93 19.19 -9.82
N LEU A 239 -1.11 18.17 -10.67
CA LEU A 239 -1.87 18.29 -11.93
C LEU A 239 -3.34 18.64 -11.68
N GLN A 240 -4.02 17.97 -10.73
CA GLN A 240 -5.42 18.26 -10.38
C GLN A 240 -5.57 19.68 -9.81
N PHE A 241 -4.63 20.14 -8.99
CA PHE A 241 -4.61 21.51 -8.48
C PHE A 241 -4.43 22.54 -9.63
N GLY A 242 -3.62 22.20 -10.64
CA GLY A 242 -3.49 22.96 -11.87
C GLY A 242 -4.77 22.98 -12.72
N LEU A 243 -5.42 21.83 -12.92
CA LEU A 243 -6.68 21.69 -13.66
C LEU A 243 -7.81 22.48 -12.99
N LEU A 244 -7.92 22.40 -11.67
CA LEU A 244 -8.87 23.17 -10.87
C LEU A 244 -8.68 24.68 -11.04
N ASN A 245 -7.44 25.18 -10.96
CA ASN A 245 -7.15 26.59 -11.19
C ASN A 245 -7.44 27.03 -12.65
N ALA A 246 -7.14 26.17 -13.63
CA ALA A 246 -7.40 26.43 -15.05
C ALA A 246 -8.91 26.47 -15.36
N ALA A 247 -9.71 25.59 -14.76
CA ALA A 247 -11.17 25.57 -14.89
C ALA A 247 -11.83 26.86 -14.38
N LEU A 248 -11.19 27.55 -13.44
CA LEU A 248 -11.63 28.85 -12.91
C LEU A 248 -11.17 30.05 -13.76
N LYS A 249 -10.62 29.82 -14.96
CA LYS A 249 -10.21 30.83 -15.97
C LYS A 249 -9.30 31.94 -15.39
N SER A 250 -8.50 31.63 -14.38
CA SER A 250 -7.54 32.57 -13.77
C SER A 250 -6.16 32.41 -14.41
N GLY A 251 -5.75 33.41 -15.19
CA GLY A 251 -4.54 33.35 -16.02
C GLY A 251 -3.22 33.61 -15.28
N GLU A 252 -3.24 34.18 -14.08
CA GLU A 252 -2.04 34.85 -13.55
C GLU A 252 -1.30 34.12 -12.41
N HIS A 253 -1.96 33.38 -11.50
CA HIS A 253 -1.28 32.82 -10.31
C HIS A 253 -1.73 31.40 -9.89
N PHE A 254 -0.77 30.48 -9.68
CA PHE A 254 -0.99 29.16 -9.06
C PHE A 254 -1.60 29.21 -7.63
N LEU A 255 -1.40 30.33 -6.93
CA LEU A 255 -1.92 30.55 -5.56
C LEU A 255 -3.26 31.29 -5.55
N PHE A 256 -3.88 31.56 -6.71
CA PHE A 256 -5.14 32.30 -6.83
C PHE A 256 -6.27 31.75 -5.95
N GLY A 257 -6.35 30.43 -5.74
CA GLY A 257 -7.34 29.85 -4.83
C GLY A 257 -7.21 30.29 -3.36
N PHE A 258 -6.03 30.73 -2.88
CA PHE A 258 -5.91 31.36 -1.56
C PHE A 258 -6.63 32.71 -1.52
N GLN A 259 -6.57 33.49 -2.61
CA GLN A 259 -7.30 34.76 -2.72
C GLN A 259 -8.81 34.52 -2.75
N VAL A 260 -9.28 33.57 -3.57
CA VAL A 260 -10.70 33.18 -3.63
C VAL A 260 -11.21 32.67 -2.27
N LEU A 261 -10.43 31.83 -1.58
CA LEU A 261 -10.80 31.33 -0.25
C LEU A 261 -10.77 32.44 0.81
N SER A 262 -9.80 33.34 0.76
CA SER A 262 -9.72 34.50 1.65
C SER A 262 -10.90 35.46 1.44
N ASP A 263 -11.28 35.71 0.20
CA ASP A 263 -12.43 36.54 -0.15
C ASP A 263 -13.76 35.90 0.29
N LEU A 264 -13.87 34.57 0.17
CA LEU A 264 -15.03 33.81 0.62
C LEU A 264 -15.13 33.76 2.16
N LEU A 265 -14.01 33.58 2.86
CA LEU A 265 -13.92 33.64 4.34
C LEU A 265 -14.20 35.06 4.87
N ALA A 266 -13.75 36.09 4.17
CA ALA A 266 -14.06 37.49 4.46
C ALA A 266 -15.50 37.89 4.09
N GLY A 267 -16.29 36.98 3.50
CA GLY A 267 -17.68 37.24 3.11
C GLY A 267 -17.83 38.27 1.99
N LYS A 268 -16.80 38.48 1.15
CA LYS A 268 -16.90 39.40 0.00
C LYS A 268 -17.91 38.84 -1.02
N PRO A 269 -18.88 39.63 -1.49
CA PRO A 269 -19.86 39.16 -2.47
C PRO A 269 -19.23 39.00 -3.86
N TRP A 270 -19.71 38.00 -4.61
CA TRP A 270 -19.33 37.72 -6.00
C TRP A 270 -19.46 38.94 -6.94
N THR A 271 -20.35 39.88 -6.61
CA THR A 271 -20.53 41.15 -7.36
C THR A 271 -19.32 42.07 -7.34
N LYS A 272 -18.37 41.86 -6.42
CA LYS A 272 -17.11 42.63 -6.33
C LYS A 272 -15.87 41.86 -6.78
N SER A 273 -15.89 40.53 -6.70
CA SER A 273 -14.76 39.70 -7.15
C SER A 273 -14.88 39.23 -8.59
N GLY A 274 -16.10 39.19 -9.16
CA GLY A 274 -16.37 38.61 -10.48
C GLY A 274 -16.21 37.08 -10.54
N HIS A 275 -15.85 36.43 -9.43
CA HIS A 275 -15.69 34.99 -9.35
C HIS A 275 -17.02 34.34 -8.95
N PHE A 276 -17.38 33.26 -9.65
CA PHE A 276 -18.65 32.54 -9.49
C PHE A 276 -19.90 33.44 -9.53
N PRO A 277 -20.15 34.16 -10.65
CA PRO A 277 -21.33 34.99 -10.77
C PRO A 277 -22.60 34.13 -10.71
N ARG A 278 -23.58 34.60 -9.92
CA ARG A 278 -24.88 33.92 -9.73
C ARG A 278 -25.98 34.49 -10.64
N VAL A 279 -25.68 35.59 -11.31
CA VAL A 279 -26.51 36.22 -12.33
C VAL A 279 -25.61 36.50 -13.53
N THR A 280 -26.03 36.09 -14.72
CA THR A 280 -25.32 36.30 -15.98
C THR A 280 -26.26 36.92 -17.02
N LEU A 281 -25.68 37.43 -18.09
CA LEU A 281 -26.39 37.94 -19.26
C LEU A 281 -26.32 36.90 -20.38
N CYS A 282 -27.44 36.72 -21.07
CA CYS A 282 -27.57 35.89 -22.24
C CYS A 282 -28.09 36.73 -23.41
N ASP A 283 -27.44 36.60 -24.56
CA ASP A 283 -27.84 37.28 -25.78
C ASP A 283 -28.42 36.24 -26.76
N PHE A 284 -29.63 36.51 -27.27
CA PHE A 284 -30.26 35.67 -28.28
C PHE A 284 -30.75 36.49 -29.47
N GLU A 285 -30.70 35.91 -30.66
CA GLU A 285 -31.04 36.59 -31.92
C GLU A 285 -32.27 35.97 -32.55
N VAL A 286 -33.31 36.77 -32.78
CA VAL A 286 -34.55 36.33 -33.43
C VAL A 286 -34.66 36.96 -34.81
N ARG A 287 -34.94 36.13 -35.81
CA ARG A 287 -35.15 36.57 -37.20
C ARG A 287 -36.61 36.95 -37.43
N TYR A 288 -36.88 38.22 -37.73
CA TYR A 288 -38.19 38.71 -38.15
C TYR A 288 -38.08 39.35 -39.54
N LEU A 289 -38.76 38.77 -40.53
CA LEU A 289 -38.86 39.29 -41.90
C LEU A 289 -37.50 39.76 -42.48
N ALA A 290 -36.51 38.85 -42.44
CA ALA A 290 -35.11 39.03 -42.85
C ALA A 290 -34.21 39.94 -41.99
N ASN A 291 -34.74 40.67 -41.00
CA ASN A 291 -33.91 41.38 -40.02
C ASN A 291 -33.56 40.49 -38.81
N LEU A 292 -32.31 40.59 -38.36
CA LEU A 292 -31.81 39.97 -37.12
C LEU A 292 -31.96 40.96 -35.97
N ASN A 293 -32.80 40.63 -34.99
CA ASN A 293 -32.97 41.42 -33.78
C ASN A 293 -32.35 40.68 -32.59
N ARG A 294 -31.34 41.29 -31.96
CA ARG A 294 -30.67 40.79 -30.75
C ARG A 294 -31.42 41.27 -29.50
N TYR A 295 -31.65 40.35 -28.58
CA TYR A 295 -32.21 40.63 -27.26
C TYR A 295 -31.23 40.15 -26.19
N THR A 296 -31.10 40.92 -25.11
CA THR A 296 -30.24 40.61 -23.97
C THR A 296 -31.13 40.37 -22.75
N VAL A 297 -31.07 39.18 -22.15
CA VAL A 297 -31.84 38.83 -20.94
C VAL A 297 -30.90 38.53 -19.78
N GLN A 298 -31.36 38.88 -18.58
CA GLN A 298 -30.68 38.59 -17.33
C GLN A 298 -31.17 37.24 -16.80
N CYS A 299 -30.25 36.33 -16.49
CA CYS A 299 -30.59 35.00 -16.00
C CYS A 299 -29.88 34.68 -14.67
N ALA A 300 -30.59 34.05 -13.75
CA ALA A 300 -30.04 33.52 -12.51
C ALA A 300 -29.45 32.12 -12.75
N LEU A 301 -28.18 31.93 -12.42
CA LEU A 301 -27.44 30.70 -12.68
C LEU A 301 -27.37 29.85 -11.40
N LEU A 302 -28.45 29.14 -11.09
CA LEU A 302 -28.62 28.42 -9.82
C LEU A 302 -27.55 27.33 -9.61
N ILE A 303 -27.02 26.72 -10.68
CA ILE A 303 -25.97 25.70 -10.56
C ILE A 303 -24.67 26.26 -9.95
N ASN A 304 -24.37 27.55 -10.13
CA ASN A 304 -23.06 28.10 -9.76
C ASN A 304 -22.87 28.23 -8.24
N ILE A 305 -23.94 28.34 -7.45
CA ILE A 305 -23.85 28.34 -5.98
C ILE A 305 -23.38 26.99 -5.43
N ILE A 306 -23.68 25.89 -6.12
CA ILE A 306 -23.23 24.54 -5.74
C ILE A 306 -21.75 24.38 -6.16
N ASN A 307 -21.43 24.78 -7.40
CA ASN A 307 -20.06 24.73 -7.92
C ASN A 307 -19.09 25.54 -7.04
N GLU A 308 -19.48 26.74 -6.60
CA GLU A 308 -18.72 27.58 -5.65
C GLU A 308 -18.30 26.79 -4.38
N LYS A 309 -19.22 26.00 -3.79
CA LYS A 309 -18.95 25.22 -2.57
C LYS A 309 -18.16 23.95 -2.84
N VAL A 310 -18.46 23.25 -3.94
CA VAL A 310 -17.75 22.03 -4.34
C VAL A 310 -16.28 22.33 -4.66
N PHE A 311 -16.01 23.37 -5.44
CA PHE A 311 -14.64 23.77 -5.77
C PHE A 311 -13.87 24.32 -4.56
N ALA A 312 -14.49 25.13 -3.70
CA ALA A 312 -13.85 25.58 -2.46
C ALA A 312 -13.49 24.42 -1.52
N PHE A 313 -14.36 23.40 -1.44
CA PHE A 313 -14.09 22.19 -0.66
C PHE A 313 -12.94 21.37 -1.24
N PHE A 314 -12.94 21.08 -2.55
CA PHE A 314 -11.86 20.31 -3.18
C PHE A 314 -10.53 21.04 -3.18
N TRP A 315 -10.52 22.37 -3.31
CA TRP A 315 -9.31 23.17 -3.22
C TRP A 315 -8.61 22.99 -1.84
N CYS A 316 -9.38 23.10 -0.75
CA CYS A 316 -8.89 22.84 0.61
C CYS A 316 -8.46 21.38 0.80
N TRP A 317 -9.25 20.42 0.29
CA TRP A 317 -8.95 19.00 0.37
C TRP A 317 -7.65 18.64 -0.35
N TYR A 318 -7.44 19.12 -1.57
CA TYR A 318 -6.22 18.89 -2.34
C TYR A 318 -4.98 19.51 -1.69
N LEU A 319 -5.10 20.68 -1.05
CA LEU A 319 -4.00 21.27 -0.29
C LEU A 319 -3.58 20.36 0.89
N ILE A 320 -4.53 19.85 1.67
CA ILE A 320 -4.27 18.90 2.76
C ILE A 320 -3.68 17.59 2.22
N LEU A 321 -4.30 17.03 1.17
CA LEU A 321 -3.89 15.78 0.54
C LEU A 321 -2.47 15.89 -0.05
N LEU A 322 -2.11 17.03 -0.63
CA LEU A 322 -0.76 17.32 -1.14
C LEU A 322 0.27 17.26 -0.01
N VAL A 323 0.03 17.94 1.11
CA VAL A 323 0.96 17.95 2.26
C VAL A 323 1.15 16.54 2.83
N VAL A 324 0.05 15.81 3.06
CA VAL A 324 0.10 14.44 3.61
C VAL A 324 0.77 13.46 2.63
N THR A 325 0.50 13.59 1.33
CA THR A 325 1.10 12.74 0.29
C THR A 325 2.59 13.04 0.09
N ILE A 326 3.01 14.31 0.11
CA ILE A 326 4.43 14.68 0.09
C ILE A 326 5.15 14.11 1.32
N ALA A 327 4.57 14.24 2.53
CA ALA A 327 5.17 13.71 3.74
C ALA A 327 5.33 12.18 3.67
N SER A 328 4.32 11.44 3.20
CA SER A 328 4.41 9.99 2.96
C SER A 328 5.46 9.65 1.89
N THR A 329 5.48 10.36 0.75
CA THR A 329 6.47 10.15 -0.31
C THR A 329 7.90 10.38 0.19
N ILE A 330 8.16 11.44 0.96
CA ILE A 330 9.48 11.69 1.56
C ILE A 330 9.84 10.58 2.55
N PHE A 331 8.91 10.20 3.44
CA PHE A 331 9.14 9.11 4.40
C PHE A 331 9.49 7.79 3.71
N TRP A 332 8.77 7.40 2.67
CA TRP A 332 9.09 6.17 1.93
C TRP A 332 10.40 6.30 1.13
N LEU A 333 10.67 7.48 0.54
CA LEU A 333 11.90 7.75 -0.20
C LEU A 333 13.14 7.60 0.68
N THR A 334 13.19 8.23 1.87
CA THR A 334 14.34 8.12 2.78
C THR A 334 14.55 6.67 3.22
N ASN A 335 13.49 6.01 3.67
CA ASN A 335 13.51 4.63 4.17
C ASN A 335 13.94 3.57 3.13
N CYS A 336 13.70 3.83 1.84
CA CYS A 336 14.05 2.90 0.76
C CYS A 336 15.42 3.20 0.15
N VAL A 337 15.78 4.48 -0.02
CA VAL A 337 17.04 4.88 -0.66
C VAL A 337 18.22 4.68 0.29
N PHE A 338 18.12 5.10 1.55
CA PHE A 338 19.25 5.02 2.48
C PHE A 338 19.52 3.57 2.94
N PRO A 339 20.75 3.05 2.80
CA PRO A 339 21.09 1.70 3.26
C PRO A 339 21.15 1.60 4.79
N SER A 340 21.53 2.68 5.51
CA SER A 340 21.52 2.74 6.97
C SER A 340 20.14 2.43 7.55
N GLU A 341 19.12 3.16 7.09
CA GLU A 341 17.72 2.98 7.51
C GLU A 341 17.19 1.56 7.23
N ARG A 342 17.71 0.87 6.21
CA ARG A 342 17.37 -0.52 5.92
C ARG A 342 18.03 -1.48 6.90
N VAL A 343 19.30 -1.25 7.24
CA VAL A 343 20.06 -2.05 8.21
C VAL A 343 19.51 -1.87 9.63
N ASP A 344 19.32 -0.63 10.08
CA ASP A 344 18.81 -0.32 11.43
C ASP A 344 17.39 -0.85 11.65
N TYR A 345 16.53 -0.77 10.62
CA TYR A 345 15.20 -1.37 10.65
C TYR A 345 15.25 -2.88 10.90
N ILE A 346 16.06 -3.63 10.15
CA ILE A 346 16.17 -5.09 10.31
C ILE A 346 16.86 -5.46 11.63
N LEU A 347 17.87 -4.70 12.05
CA LEU A 347 18.57 -4.87 13.32
C LEU A 347 17.61 -4.86 14.51
N LYS A 348 16.65 -3.93 14.53
CA LYS A 348 15.57 -3.88 15.54
C LYS A 348 14.83 -5.22 15.65
N PHE A 349 14.40 -5.82 14.53
CA PHE A 349 13.65 -7.09 14.56
C PHE A 349 14.52 -8.28 14.95
N MET A 350 15.80 -8.29 14.56
CA MET A 350 16.75 -9.33 15.00
C MET A 350 16.99 -9.28 16.52
N GLN A 351 17.21 -8.10 17.09
CA GLN A 351 17.34 -7.93 18.54
C GLN A 351 16.10 -8.43 19.29
N ILE A 352 14.91 -8.11 18.77
CA ILE A 352 13.64 -8.59 19.35
C ILE A 352 13.54 -10.12 19.25
N ALA A 353 13.84 -10.71 18.08
CA ALA A 353 13.85 -12.16 17.88
C ALA A 353 14.77 -12.87 18.87
N GLN A 354 16.06 -12.50 18.91
CA GLN A 354 17.05 -13.06 19.83
C GLN A 354 16.65 -12.90 21.31
N SER A 355 16.11 -11.74 21.70
CA SER A 355 15.65 -11.51 23.08
C SER A 355 14.46 -12.39 23.46
N SER A 356 13.60 -12.74 22.49
CA SER A 356 12.47 -13.65 22.69
C SER A 356 12.92 -15.11 22.78
N ASP A 357 13.93 -15.49 22.00
CA ASP A 357 14.48 -16.85 21.99
C ASP A 357 15.25 -17.13 23.29
N TYR A 358 16.06 -16.18 23.77
CA TYR A 358 16.69 -16.25 25.11
C TYR A 358 15.67 -16.46 26.24
N LYS A 359 14.53 -15.73 26.19
CA LYS A 359 13.43 -15.88 27.16
C LYS A 359 12.71 -17.23 27.01
N ARG A 360 12.64 -17.81 25.82
CA ARG A 360 12.07 -19.14 25.56
C ARG A 360 12.97 -20.23 26.15
N SER A 361 14.28 -20.18 25.89
CA SER A 361 15.27 -21.13 26.44
C SER A 361 15.26 -21.15 27.97
N ARG A 362 15.18 -19.98 28.63
CA ARG A 362 15.11 -19.90 30.11
C ARG A 362 13.80 -20.42 30.71
N LYS A 363 12.75 -20.64 29.91
CA LYS A 363 11.44 -21.16 30.37
C LYS A 363 11.31 -22.67 30.28
N LEU A 364 12.17 -23.38 29.53
CA LEU A 364 12.20 -24.84 29.59
C LEU A 364 12.84 -25.27 30.92
N PRO A 365 12.14 -25.98 31.82
CA PRO A 365 12.79 -26.58 32.97
C PRO A 365 13.63 -27.76 32.51
N THR A 366 14.95 -27.65 32.63
CA THR A 366 15.89 -28.77 32.46
C THR A 366 15.62 -29.81 33.54
N LYS A 367 14.72 -30.76 33.26
CA LYS A 367 14.69 -32.02 34.02
C LYS A 367 15.98 -32.76 33.66
N GLU A 368 16.83 -32.94 34.66
CA GLU A 368 18.23 -33.44 34.61
C GLU A 368 19.32 -32.34 34.50
N SER A 369 19.61 -31.67 35.63
CA SER A 369 20.99 -31.39 36.10
C SER A 369 21.00 -30.56 37.39
N GLU A 370 20.71 -31.20 38.53
CA GLU A 370 21.33 -30.71 39.78
C GLU A 370 22.85 -30.81 39.60
N CYS A 371 23.57 -29.73 39.90
CA CYS A 371 24.97 -29.50 39.50
C CYS A 371 25.21 -29.18 38.01
N ALA A 372 24.26 -28.50 37.35
CA ALA A 372 24.66 -27.57 36.29
C ALA A 372 25.61 -26.51 36.89
N GLN A 373 26.87 -26.60 36.46
CA GLN A 373 27.97 -25.70 36.74
C GLN A 373 27.55 -24.22 36.61
N TYR A 374 28.13 -23.30 37.39
CA TYR A 374 27.97 -21.86 37.17
C TYR A 374 28.58 -21.50 35.81
N ILE A 375 27.78 -21.62 34.75
CA ILE A 375 28.10 -21.09 33.43
C ILE A 375 28.11 -19.58 33.62
N PRO A 376 29.25 -18.89 33.41
CA PRO A 376 29.26 -17.43 33.49
C PRO A 376 28.28 -16.86 32.46
N PRO A 377 27.71 -15.66 32.69
CA PRO A 377 26.83 -15.00 31.71
C PRO A 377 27.64 -14.45 30.52
N ALA A 378 28.42 -15.32 29.87
CA ALA A 378 29.31 -15.04 28.75
C ALA A 378 28.64 -15.30 27.39
N GLU A 379 27.55 -16.09 27.34
CA GLU A 379 26.58 -16.06 26.24
C GLU A 379 25.65 -14.83 26.38
N ALA A 380 26.27 -13.67 26.57
CA ALA A 380 25.59 -12.39 26.66
C ALA A 380 25.35 -11.84 25.26
N PHE A 381 24.10 -11.94 24.78
CA PHE A 381 23.52 -11.11 23.71
C PHE A 381 24.53 -10.68 22.62
N GLU A 382 25.11 -11.65 21.90
CA GLU A 382 26.00 -11.33 20.80
C GLU A 382 25.19 -10.87 19.59
N LEU A 383 25.17 -9.55 19.39
CA LEU A 383 24.70 -8.93 18.16
C LEU A 383 25.49 -9.50 16.96
N PRO A 384 24.83 -9.84 15.84
CA PRO A 384 25.54 -10.29 14.65
C PRO A 384 26.54 -9.23 14.19
N HIS A 385 27.74 -9.65 13.82
CA HIS A 385 28.81 -8.75 13.42
C HIS A 385 28.34 -7.83 12.26
N PRO A 386 28.64 -6.51 12.28
CA PRO A 386 28.07 -5.55 11.33
C PRO A 386 28.31 -5.90 9.86
N TYR A 387 29.42 -6.59 9.54
CA TYR A 387 29.67 -7.13 8.20
C TYR A 387 28.61 -8.18 7.77
N LEU A 388 28.32 -9.17 8.61
CA LEU A 388 27.34 -10.22 8.32
C LEU A 388 25.91 -9.65 8.23
N LEU A 389 25.59 -8.68 9.10
CA LEU A 389 24.33 -7.95 9.04
C LEU A 389 24.18 -7.17 7.73
N ASN A 390 25.21 -6.42 7.32
CA ASN A 390 25.20 -5.69 6.05
C ASN A 390 25.07 -6.64 4.85
N LYS A 391 25.78 -7.77 4.84
CA LYS A 391 25.68 -8.79 3.78
C LYS A 391 24.25 -9.37 3.71
N PHE A 392 23.66 -9.71 4.86
CA PHE A 392 22.27 -10.18 4.91
C PHE A 392 21.26 -9.13 4.39
N VAL A 393 21.37 -7.87 4.83
CA VAL A 393 20.39 -6.84 4.48
C VAL A 393 20.56 -6.37 3.02
N LEU A 394 21.79 -6.17 2.55
CA LEU A 394 22.06 -5.54 1.26
C LEU A 394 22.19 -6.54 0.11
N GLU A 395 22.77 -7.72 0.33
CA GLU A 395 22.99 -8.73 -0.72
C GLU A 395 21.92 -9.82 -0.75
N PHE A 396 21.51 -10.35 0.41
CA PHE A 396 20.52 -11.44 0.48
C PHE A 396 19.07 -10.93 0.46
N LEU A 397 18.70 -10.03 1.38
CA LEU A 397 17.33 -9.52 1.51
C LEU A 397 17.01 -8.38 0.52
N GLN A 398 18.03 -7.59 0.15
CA GLN A 398 17.97 -6.51 -0.83
C GLN A 398 16.91 -5.43 -0.47
N SER A 399 16.64 -4.51 -1.41
CA SER A 399 15.65 -3.45 -1.17
C SER A 399 14.22 -4.00 -1.15
N ASP A 400 13.88 -4.89 -2.08
CA ASP A 400 12.52 -5.40 -2.22
C ASP A 400 12.09 -6.27 -1.02
N GLY A 401 12.99 -7.02 -0.41
CA GLY A 401 12.71 -7.76 0.82
C GLY A 401 12.52 -6.84 2.03
N THR A 402 13.41 -5.85 2.22
CA THR A 402 13.28 -4.87 3.30
C THR A 402 12.02 -4.00 3.16
N PHE A 403 11.66 -3.59 1.94
CA PHE A 403 10.41 -2.90 1.63
C PHE A 403 9.19 -3.77 1.95
N SER A 404 9.18 -5.03 1.51
CA SER A 404 8.07 -5.96 1.73
C SER A 404 7.84 -6.24 3.21
N LEU A 405 8.91 -6.38 4.01
CA LEU A 405 8.81 -6.51 5.48
C LEU A 405 8.27 -5.23 6.15
N ARG A 406 8.60 -4.02 5.64
CA ARG A 406 7.99 -2.76 6.11
C ARG A 406 6.48 -2.72 5.84
N LEU A 407 6.04 -3.17 4.67
CA LEU A 407 4.62 -3.24 4.34
C LEU A 407 3.86 -4.28 5.20
N ILE A 408 4.48 -5.44 5.48
CA ILE A 408 3.93 -6.44 6.40
C ILE A 408 3.84 -5.87 7.83
N ALA A 409 4.83 -5.12 8.32
CA ALA A 409 4.74 -4.47 9.63
C ALA A 409 3.55 -3.52 9.73
N ASN A 410 3.28 -2.72 8.69
CA ASN A 410 2.18 -1.75 8.69
C ASN A 410 0.78 -2.39 8.72
N HIS A 411 0.62 -3.61 8.20
CA HIS A 411 -0.69 -4.26 8.09
C HIS A 411 -0.87 -5.47 9.04
N ALA A 412 0.10 -6.39 9.09
CA ALA A 412 0.07 -7.54 9.97
C ALA A 412 0.66 -7.23 11.37
N GLY A 413 1.60 -6.28 11.48
CA GLY A 413 2.21 -5.85 12.74
C GLY A 413 3.64 -6.38 12.94
N GLU A 414 4.39 -5.75 13.85
CA GLU A 414 5.81 -6.02 14.08
C GLU A 414 6.13 -7.49 14.42
N LEU A 415 5.28 -8.16 15.20
CA LEU A 415 5.48 -9.57 15.59
C LEU A 415 5.50 -10.54 14.39
N ALA A 416 4.77 -10.23 13.31
CA ALA A 416 4.80 -11.04 12.09
C ALA A 416 6.19 -10.95 11.44
N VAL A 417 6.73 -9.74 11.35
CA VAL A 417 8.08 -9.46 10.80
C VAL A 417 9.17 -10.11 11.64
N VAL A 418 9.10 -10.09 12.98
CA VAL A 418 10.05 -10.81 13.86
C VAL A 418 10.14 -12.29 13.49
N SER A 419 8.99 -12.93 13.25
CA SER A 419 8.95 -14.35 12.88
C SER A 419 9.54 -14.62 11.49
N ILE A 420 9.25 -13.77 10.50
CA ILE A 420 9.78 -13.92 9.14
C ILE A 420 11.29 -13.65 9.12
N VAL A 421 11.76 -12.59 9.79
CA VAL A 421 13.19 -12.25 9.90
C VAL A 421 13.98 -13.37 10.57
N ARG A 422 13.44 -14.03 11.61
CA ARG A 422 14.08 -15.22 12.22
C ARG A 422 14.28 -16.34 11.20
N SER A 423 13.24 -16.69 10.43
CA SER A 423 13.30 -17.74 9.41
C SER A 423 14.31 -17.40 8.31
N LEU A 424 14.28 -16.16 7.81
CA LEU A 424 15.19 -15.67 6.76
C LEU A 424 16.65 -15.62 7.24
N TRP A 425 16.89 -15.21 8.49
CA TRP A 425 18.23 -15.19 9.07
C TRP A 425 18.79 -16.62 9.22
N LYS A 426 17.96 -17.57 9.68
CA LYS A 426 18.37 -18.97 9.75
C LYS A 426 18.75 -19.52 8.37
N GLU A 427 17.91 -19.31 7.36
CA GLU A 427 18.17 -19.72 5.98
C GLU A 427 19.47 -19.10 5.42
N PHE A 428 19.73 -17.82 5.72
CA PHE A 428 20.99 -17.16 5.39
C PHE A 428 22.21 -17.79 6.08
N CYS A 429 22.08 -18.17 7.36
CA CYS A 429 23.14 -18.85 8.10
C CYS A 429 23.40 -20.26 7.55
N ASP A 430 22.35 -21.03 7.25
CA ASP A 430 22.46 -22.39 6.71
C ASP A 430 23.14 -22.37 5.31
N ARG A 431 22.89 -21.33 4.50
CA ARG A 431 23.53 -21.12 3.18
C ARG A 431 24.98 -20.65 3.27
N ASN A 432 25.30 -19.74 4.20
CA ASN A 432 26.63 -19.13 4.34
C ASN A 432 27.45 -19.72 5.50
N TRP A 433 27.13 -20.95 5.93
CA TRP A 433 27.71 -21.56 7.12
C TRP A 433 29.25 -21.61 7.13
N HIS A 434 29.86 -21.79 5.95
CA HIS A 434 31.31 -21.77 5.78
C HIS A 434 31.92 -20.42 6.16
N GLU A 435 31.41 -19.33 5.60
CA GLU A 435 31.91 -17.98 5.90
C GLU A 435 31.69 -17.62 7.36
N ILE A 436 30.50 -17.92 7.90
CA ILE A 436 30.16 -17.63 9.30
C ILE A 436 31.12 -18.36 10.24
N LYS A 437 31.40 -19.64 9.98
CA LYS A 437 32.34 -20.45 10.76
C LYS A 437 33.77 -19.90 10.68
N GLU A 438 34.23 -19.48 9.50
CA GLU A 438 35.54 -18.83 9.33
C GLU A 438 35.63 -17.50 10.09
N PHE A 439 34.55 -16.69 10.09
CA PHE A 439 34.47 -15.46 10.88
C PHE A 439 34.45 -15.74 12.39
N GLU A 440 33.74 -16.76 12.86
CA GLU A 440 33.70 -17.18 14.26
C GLU A 440 35.07 -17.69 14.74
N GLU A 441 35.75 -18.52 13.94
CA GLU A 441 37.11 -19.00 14.21
C GLU A 441 38.10 -17.82 14.29
N ASN A 442 38.06 -16.89 13.34
CA ASN A 442 38.89 -15.69 13.34
C ASN A 442 38.61 -14.77 14.55
N LYS A 443 37.33 -14.61 14.94
CA LYS A 443 36.93 -13.85 16.15
C LYS A 443 37.46 -14.52 17.43
N ALA A 444 37.35 -15.84 17.53
CA ALA A 444 37.88 -16.60 18.66
C ALA A 444 39.40 -16.47 18.79
N HIS A 445 40.13 -16.56 17.66
CA HIS A 445 41.57 -16.32 17.62
C HIS A 445 41.94 -14.91 18.09
N HIS A 446 41.25 -13.87 17.58
CA HIS A 446 41.53 -12.48 17.95
C HIS A 446 41.24 -12.20 19.44
N TYR A 447 40.15 -12.77 19.99
CA TYR A 447 39.84 -12.68 21.42
C TYR A 447 40.92 -13.35 22.28
N GLN A 448 41.34 -14.56 21.89
CA GLN A 448 42.36 -15.32 22.60
C GLN A 448 43.74 -14.65 22.55
N GLN A 449 44.03 -13.88 21.49
CA GLN A 449 45.23 -13.06 21.37
C GLN A 449 45.18 -11.84 22.30
N THR A 450 44.07 -11.10 22.34
CA THR A 450 43.90 -9.94 23.26
C THR A 450 43.93 -10.35 24.74
N VAL A 451 43.37 -11.50 25.10
CA VAL A 451 43.41 -12.04 26.48
C VAL A 451 44.82 -12.49 26.90
N LEU A 452 45.72 -12.74 25.94
CA LEU A 452 47.14 -13.03 26.22
C LEU A 452 47.99 -11.77 26.40
N GLU A 453 47.56 -10.61 25.89
CA GLU A 453 48.25 -9.32 26.05
C GLU A 453 47.86 -8.58 27.34
N GLU A 454 46.63 -8.79 27.87
CA GLU A 454 46.24 -8.28 29.18
C GLU A 454 46.90 -9.07 30.32
N THR A 455 48.03 -8.56 30.85
CA THR A 455 48.65 -9.14 32.06
C THR A 455 47.66 -9.10 33.23
N PRO A 456 47.35 -10.23 33.91
CA PRO A 456 46.37 -10.24 34.98
C PRO A 456 46.84 -9.41 36.17
N SER A 457 45.99 -8.48 36.60
CA SER A 457 46.16 -7.65 37.79
C SER A 457 46.66 -8.47 39.00
N PRO A 458 47.64 -7.97 39.79
CA PRO A 458 48.35 -8.77 40.79
C PRO A 458 47.46 -9.35 41.90
N LYS A 459 46.20 -8.89 42.05
CA LYS A 459 45.22 -9.46 42.99
C LYS A 459 44.75 -10.88 42.60
N CYS A 460 44.70 -11.23 41.32
CA CYS A 460 44.26 -12.57 40.87
C CYS A 460 45.34 -13.65 41.04
N ARG A 461 46.62 -13.26 41.15
CA ARG A 461 47.75 -14.20 41.29
C ARG A 461 47.82 -14.85 42.69
N ALA A 462 47.09 -14.32 43.68
CA ALA A 462 47.00 -14.88 45.02
C ALA A 462 46.02 -16.07 45.12
N TYR A 463 44.85 -15.98 44.46
CA TYR A 463 43.81 -17.02 44.54
C TYR A 463 44.28 -18.36 43.93
N ASN A 464 44.96 -18.30 42.78
CA ASN A 464 45.49 -19.49 42.09
C ASN A 464 46.69 -20.15 42.80
N ARG A 465 47.21 -19.60 43.91
CA ARG A 465 48.21 -20.27 44.76
C ARG A 465 47.61 -21.04 45.94
N MET A 466 46.30 -20.92 46.20
CA MET A 466 45.62 -21.59 47.32
C MET A 466 44.74 -22.78 46.90
N ALA A 467 44.61 -23.08 45.61
CA ALA A 467 43.93 -24.28 45.14
C ALA A 467 44.84 -25.52 45.26
N PRO A 468 44.47 -26.57 46.03
CA PRO A 468 45.27 -27.78 46.11
C PRO A 468 45.29 -28.53 44.77
N ASN A 469 46.41 -29.20 44.51
CA ASN A 469 46.81 -29.68 43.19
C ASN A 469 45.82 -30.71 42.60
N LYS A 470 45.06 -30.32 41.56
CA LYS A 470 44.06 -31.20 40.91
C LYS A 470 44.66 -32.48 40.30
N GLN A 471 45.97 -32.47 40.00
CA GLN A 471 46.71 -33.66 39.53
C GLN A 471 46.94 -34.72 40.62
N SER A 472 46.93 -34.37 41.92
CA SER A 472 47.08 -35.36 43.00
C SER A 472 45.78 -36.12 43.31
N LEU A 473 44.62 -35.54 42.96
CA LEU A 473 43.33 -36.21 43.09
C LEU A 473 43.09 -37.22 41.96
N LEU A 474 43.48 -36.90 40.71
CA LEU A 474 43.40 -37.83 39.58
C LEU A 474 44.22 -39.11 39.82
N LYS A 475 45.46 -39.00 40.32
CA LYS A 475 46.29 -40.16 40.68
C LYS A 475 45.71 -41.06 41.79
N ARG A 476 44.76 -40.57 42.62
CA ARG A 476 44.04 -41.39 43.62
C ARG A 476 42.78 -42.07 43.08
N ILE A 477 42.31 -41.68 41.89
CA ILE A 477 41.12 -42.26 41.26
C ILE A 477 41.51 -43.44 40.37
N ASP A 478 42.60 -43.33 39.61
CA ASP A 478 43.09 -44.43 38.76
C ASP A 478 43.52 -45.66 39.58
N SER A 479 44.10 -45.47 40.77
CA SER A 479 44.47 -46.59 41.65
C SER A 479 43.27 -47.32 42.28
N ARG A 480 42.03 -46.79 42.15
CA ARG A 480 40.80 -47.46 42.59
C ARG A 480 40.08 -48.19 41.46
N LYS A 481 40.28 -47.81 40.19
CA LYS A 481 39.67 -48.53 39.05
C LYS A 481 40.32 -49.88 38.78
N SER A 482 41.60 -50.06 39.11
CA SER A 482 42.31 -51.33 38.85
C SER A 482 41.87 -52.52 39.72
N ASN A 483 41.23 -52.30 40.88
CA ASN A 483 40.95 -53.37 41.85
C ASN A 483 39.55 -54.00 41.75
N ASN A 484 38.62 -53.43 40.98
CA ASN A 484 37.25 -53.95 40.85
C ASN A 484 36.98 -54.68 39.52
N SER A 485 38.01 -54.91 38.69
CA SER A 485 37.88 -55.60 37.40
C SER A 485 37.98 -57.14 37.49
N MET A 486 38.02 -57.72 38.69
CA MET A 486 38.05 -59.18 38.92
C MET A 486 36.93 -59.65 39.86
N LYS A 487 35.67 -59.52 39.41
CA LYS A 487 34.55 -60.41 39.80
C LYS A 487 33.29 -60.14 38.97
N LEU A 488 32.52 -61.20 38.73
CA LEU A 488 31.25 -61.25 37.99
C LEU A 488 31.35 -61.16 36.44
N GLU A 489 32.09 -62.10 35.86
CA GLU A 489 31.49 -62.89 34.78
C GLU A 489 30.64 -64.01 35.41
N SER A 490 29.30 -63.93 35.29
CA SER A 490 28.41 -65.10 35.31
C SER A 490 26.95 -64.71 35.03
N LEU A 491 26.25 -65.63 34.34
CA LEU A 491 24.80 -65.69 34.08
C LEU A 491 24.20 -64.80 32.97
N VAL A 492 24.17 -65.46 31.81
CA VAL A 492 23.38 -65.24 30.59
C VAL A 492 21.88 -65.49 30.85
N THR A 493 21.00 -65.21 29.86
CA THR A 493 19.60 -65.71 29.68
C THR A 493 18.52 -65.15 30.65
N ILE A 494 17.22 -64.94 30.30
CA ILE A 494 16.39 -65.24 29.10
C ILE A 494 15.08 -64.38 29.08
N GLU A 495 14.50 -64.15 27.90
CA GLU A 495 13.08 -63.88 27.52
C GLU A 495 12.14 -62.79 28.12
N ASN A 496 11.21 -62.37 27.24
CA ASN A 496 9.91 -61.67 27.41
C ASN A 496 8.77 -62.74 27.32
N PRO A 497 7.42 -62.53 27.49
CA PRO A 497 6.63 -61.30 27.81
C PRO A 497 5.36 -61.58 28.74
N ILE A 498 4.32 -60.72 28.69
CA ILE A 498 2.85 -60.97 28.92
C ILE A 498 2.16 -60.68 30.30
N VAL A 499 1.41 -59.56 30.34
CA VAL A 499 -0.04 -59.34 30.72
C VAL A 499 -0.71 -60.03 31.96
N ARG A 500 -1.26 -59.25 32.94
CA ARG A 500 -2.74 -59.15 33.28
C ARG A 500 -3.14 -58.25 34.49
N LYS A 501 -4.11 -57.33 34.23
CA LYS A 501 -5.39 -57.01 34.94
C LYS A 501 -5.50 -56.69 36.47
N LEU A 502 -5.99 -55.45 36.75
CA LEU A 502 -7.20 -55.04 37.57
C LEU A 502 -7.25 -55.34 39.10
N PRO A 503 -8.18 -54.78 39.93
CA PRO A 503 -9.43 -54.05 39.60
C PRO A 503 -9.82 -52.75 40.39
N ASN A 504 -10.76 -52.00 39.78
CA ASN A 504 -11.97 -51.35 40.34
C ASN A 504 -11.98 -50.19 41.39
N SER A 505 -12.59 -49.06 40.94
CA SER A 505 -13.92 -48.52 41.35
C SER A 505 -14.09 -47.28 42.26
N ILE A 506 -14.78 -46.28 41.67
CA ILE A 506 -16.06 -45.64 42.13
C ILE A 506 -16.07 -44.29 42.89
N THR A 507 -16.77 -43.32 42.25
CA THR A 507 -17.55 -42.15 42.73
C THR A 507 -16.95 -40.90 43.41
N ALA A 508 -17.11 -39.77 42.69
CA ALA A 508 -18.03 -38.64 42.99
C ALA A 508 -17.53 -37.33 43.65
N GLU A 509 -18.35 -36.31 43.37
CA GLU A 509 -18.53 -34.99 44.02
C GLU A 509 -17.50 -33.87 43.82
N ASN A 510 -17.82 -33.05 42.81
CA ASN A 510 -17.73 -31.59 42.85
C ASN A 510 -18.71 -31.06 43.94
N PRO A 511 -18.43 -29.96 44.66
CA PRO A 511 -18.96 -28.67 44.17
C PRO A 511 -18.15 -27.39 44.51
N MET A 512 -18.36 -26.38 43.66
CA MET A 512 -18.40 -24.92 43.89
C MET A 512 -17.54 -24.28 45.00
N LEU A 513 -16.70 -23.31 44.59
CA LEU A 513 -17.14 -21.91 44.57
C LEU A 513 -16.57 -21.17 43.34
#